data_AF-A0A6B1FCM9-F1
#
_entry.id   AF-A0A6B1FCM9-F1
#
_cell.length_a   1.000
_cell.length_b   1.000
_cell.length_c   1.000
_cell.angle_alpha   90.00
_cell.angle_beta   90.00
_cell.angle_gamma   90.00
#
_symmetry.space_group_name_H-M   'P 1'
#
loop_
_entity.id
_entity.type
_entity.pdbx_description
1 polymer ?
#
loop_
_entity_poly.entity_id
_entity_poly.type
_entity_poly.pdbx_seq_one_letter_code
_entity_poly.pdbx_strand_id
1 'polypeptide(L)'
;MLAPDSRALLLDALRPPRGCSLDRAVATTFTLDLEAALMVPLAFAGFRFEDQPDPIEVMESLREMSRRFDVFCQAGAISDRRWPSDLLALLEDVVHEVKRPRPGHIFHPKVWILRFLDQSRRPSYRLLVLSRNLTADRSWDTILWLDGQRVEQPRTDNATLAQFIGALPGLAVAALPPERHRAVIGLAEELRHVEWELPLGVHEARFHSIGLEGSRSFPVEEHSDSQRRLVISPFVREGAVRRLLRPETGPKSVLVSRGEELDAIPPDALEGLDVYVLDPAASLAGDDEGAEDTGQALLPHLHAKLFVVERGRLAHLFVGSANATGAGLARNVEFLCELIAPARTLGVDTLVGDDAPFRRMLASYVASEPKPVDEAVAAGRALEGVLFDIAGGSPFRTVVAEEVDGWTSRVTTDTVLPHFPEATDVTIAPHNRQAETYPLRPGERVDVALPARDLADLTPFLRLTVRQTVNGEVLERSTIICDRLEGAPSARFDPILARQIATPCGCSPSSSASFRGAATKVLWSAMGRGVGRRAPGRVSSSCSRVPCPRTPNRSTTSRRSSSSCGSRPVGELCSRRVGMTSGSQPSRRDARCSRPAHDWAVPRRPHSAEGLPARDGGACVPSPVP
;
A
#
# COMPACT_ATOMS: atom_id res chain seq x y z
N MET A 1 -6.01 -18.10 9.83
CA MET A 1 -6.14 -16.86 9.05
C MET A 1 -5.39 -15.70 9.70
N LEU A 2 -5.42 -15.54 11.03
CA LEU A 2 -4.60 -14.54 11.77
C LEU A 2 -3.55 -15.20 12.68
N ALA A 3 -3.00 -16.34 12.27
CA ALA A 3 -2.04 -17.04 13.12
C ALA A 3 -0.68 -16.32 13.12
N PRO A 4 0.02 -16.21 14.27
CA PRO A 4 1.26 -15.44 14.38
C PRO A 4 2.38 -15.92 13.44
N ASP A 5 2.38 -17.21 13.12
CA ASP A 5 3.33 -17.90 12.25
C ASP A 5 2.97 -17.77 10.75
N SER A 6 1.77 -17.30 10.42
CA SER A 6 1.31 -17.09 9.04
C SER A 6 1.72 -15.72 8.50
N ARG A 7 3.03 -15.43 8.53
CA ARG A 7 3.59 -14.16 8.04
C ARG A 7 3.68 -14.15 6.51
N ALA A 8 3.12 -13.12 5.88
CA ALA A 8 3.31 -12.84 4.46
C ALA A 8 4.12 -11.55 4.29
N LEU A 9 5.16 -11.58 3.45
CA LEU A 9 5.88 -10.38 3.06
C LEU A 9 5.24 -9.79 1.80
N LEU A 10 5.13 -8.46 1.73
CA LEU A 10 4.58 -7.78 0.56
C LEU A 10 5.33 -8.19 -0.72
N LEU A 11 6.66 -8.22 -0.69
CA LEU A 11 7.45 -8.61 -1.87
C LEU A 11 7.14 -10.04 -2.35
N ASP A 12 6.89 -10.97 -1.43
CA ASP A 12 6.48 -12.34 -1.81
C ASP A 12 5.08 -12.34 -2.44
N ALA A 13 4.17 -11.51 -1.94
CA ALA A 13 2.84 -11.31 -2.53
C ALA A 13 2.87 -10.64 -3.91
N LEU A 14 3.94 -9.92 -4.24
CA LEU A 14 4.14 -9.34 -5.58
C LEU A 14 4.77 -10.34 -6.56
N ARG A 15 5.29 -11.48 -6.09
CA ARG A 15 5.98 -12.44 -6.95
C ARG A 15 5.04 -13.01 -8.03
N PRO A 16 5.38 -12.92 -9.32
CA PRO A 16 4.57 -13.52 -10.38
C PRO A 16 4.37 -15.04 -10.16
N PRO A 17 3.21 -15.59 -10.55
CA PRO A 17 3.04 -17.04 -10.62
C PRO A 17 4.11 -17.69 -11.52
N ARG A 18 4.39 -18.98 -11.28
CA ARG A 18 5.39 -19.73 -12.07
C ARG A 18 5.06 -19.68 -13.56
N GLY A 19 6.05 -19.33 -14.37
CA GLY A 19 5.91 -19.23 -15.83
C GLY A 19 5.21 -17.94 -16.30
N CYS A 20 4.87 -17.02 -15.39
CA CYS A 20 4.29 -15.72 -15.71
C CYS A 20 5.27 -14.59 -15.43
N SER A 21 5.02 -13.43 -16.07
CA SER A 21 5.76 -12.18 -15.85
C SER A 21 4.79 -11.03 -15.61
N LEU A 22 5.24 -9.99 -14.89
CA LEU A 22 4.45 -8.79 -14.67
C LEU A 22 4.22 -8.04 -15.98
N ASP A 23 2.97 -7.69 -16.26
CA ASP A 23 2.59 -6.82 -17.38
C ASP A 23 2.12 -5.44 -16.91
N ARG A 24 1.33 -5.37 -15.83
CA ARG A 24 0.87 -4.10 -15.23
C ARG A 24 0.63 -4.27 -13.74
N ALA A 25 1.01 -3.27 -12.96
CA ALA A 25 0.67 -3.14 -11.54
C ALA A 25 0.11 -1.74 -11.27
N VAL A 26 -1.04 -1.68 -10.60
CA VAL A 26 -1.61 -0.46 -10.06
C VAL A 26 -1.73 -0.63 -8.56
N ALA A 27 -1.15 0.31 -7.81
CA ALA A 27 -1.21 0.34 -6.36
C ALA A 27 -1.85 1.63 -5.86
N THR A 28 -2.49 1.56 -4.70
CA THR A 28 -2.90 2.75 -3.94
C THR A 28 -2.30 2.69 -2.55
N THR A 29 -2.05 3.86 -1.97
CA THR A 29 -1.65 3.98 -0.58
C THR A 29 -2.08 5.34 -0.02
N PHE A 30 -2.06 5.51 1.30
CA PHE A 30 -2.22 6.86 1.88
C PHE A 30 -0.87 7.54 1.91
N THR A 31 -0.04 7.12 2.87
CA THR A 31 1.34 7.57 2.99
C THR A 31 2.23 6.75 2.08
N LEU A 32 3.11 7.41 1.35
CA LEU A 32 4.13 6.74 0.54
C LEU A 32 5.51 7.01 1.15
N ASP A 33 6.36 6.00 1.16
CA ASP A 33 7.80 6.17 1.35
C ASP A 33 8.49 5.87 0.01
N LEU A 34 9.34 6.79 -0.47
CA LEU A 34 9.95 6.67 -1.79
C LEU A 34 10.95 5.51 -1.88
N GLU A 35 11.64 5.19 -0.78
CA GLU A 35 12.51 4.02 -0.72
C GLU A 35 11.66 2.75 -0.85
N ALA A 36 10.60 2.60 -0.05
CA ALA A 36 9.68 1.46 -0.13
C ALA A 36 9.05 1.32 -1.54
N ALA A 37 8.71 2.45 -2.18
CA ALA A 37 8.20 2.48 -3.55
C ALA A 37 9.24 2.00 -4.57
N LEU A 38 10.52 2.40 -4.41
CA LEU A 38 11.62 1.97 -5.29
C LEU A 38 11.94 0.48 -5.16
N MET A 39 11.71 -0.12 -3.99
CA MET A 39 11.92 -1.56 -3.80
C MET A 39 10.99 -2.43 -4.64
N VAL A 40 9.85 -1.90 -5.08
CA VAL A 40 8.85 -2.62 -5.88
C VAL A 40 9.34 -2.93 -7.30
N PRO A 41 9.70 -1.95 -8.16
CA PRO A 41 10.26 -2.24 -9.47
C PRO A 41 11.56 -3.04 -9.38
N LEU A 42 12.36 -2.84 -8.32
CA LEU A 42 13.56 -3.64 -8.06
C LEU A 42 13.23 -5.12 -7.77
N ALA A 43 12.20 -5.39 -6.99
CA ALA A 43 11.74 -6.75 -6.74
C ALA A 43 11.24 -7.41 -8.04
N PHE A 44 10.44 -6.69 -8.84
CA PHE A 44 9.99 -7.20 -10.14
C PHE A 44 11.13 -7.48 -11.11
N ALA A 45 12.14 -6.61 -11.16
CA ALA A 45 13.35 -6.85 -11.94
C ALA A 45 14.08 -8.09 -11.43
N GLY A 46 14.25 -8.21 -10.10
CA GLY A 46 14.88 -9.35 -9.45
C GLY A 46 14.20 -10.69 -9.73
N PHE A 47 12.86 -10.74 -9.80
CA PHE A 47 12.12 -11.98 -10.10
C PHE A 47 12.36 -12.53 -11.51
N ARG A 48 12.95 -11.75 -12.42
CA ARG A 48 13.25 -12.20 -13.79
C ARG A 48 14.59 -12.93 -13.91
N PHE A 49 15.47 -12.75 -12.94
CA PHE A 49 16.82 -13.28 -13.01
C PHE A 49 16.91 -14.58 -12.21
N GLU A 50 17.36 -15.65 -12.86
CA GLU A 50 17.69 -16.93 -12.20
C GLU A 50 19.15 -16.96 -11.72
N ASP A 51 20.03 -16.24 -12.42
CA ASP A 51 21.47 -16.09 -12.14
C ASP A 51 21.82 -14.64 -11.75
N GLN A 52 23.09 -14.36 -11.42
CA GLN A 52 23.55 -12.99 -11.17
C GLN A 52 23.56 -12.19 -12.49
N PRO A 53 22.67 -11.20 -12.65
CA PRO A 53 22.62 -10.39 -13.86
C PRO A 53 23.75 -9.36 -13.92
N ASP A 54 24.11 -8.95 -15.14
CA ASP A 54 24.95 -7.77 -15.34
C ASP A 54 24.19 -6.52 -14.82
N PRO A 55 24.86 -5.59 -14.11
CA PRO A 55 24.30 -4.27 -13.76
C PRO A 55 23.51 -3.56 -14.88
N ILE A 56 23.91 -3.69 -16.15
CA ILE A 56 23.19 -3.09 -17.28
C ILE A 56 21.81 -3.73 -17.46
N GLU A 57 21.74 -5.06 -17.43
CA GLU A 57 20.48 -5.80 -17.55
C GLU A 57 19.53 -5.49 -16.39
N VAL A 58 20.06 -5.36 -15.16
CA VAL A 58 19.28 -4.93 -13.99
C VAL A 58 18.67 -3.56 -14.26
N MET A 59 19.44 -2.64 -14.82
CA MET A 59 18.99 -1.28 -15.01
C MET A 59 17.95 -1.13 -16.13
N GLU A 60 18.13 -1.86 -17.24
CA GLU A 60 17.13 -1.95 -18.29
C GLU A 60 15.84 -2.58 -17.77
N SER A 61 15.94 -3.65 -16.98
CA SER A 61 14.81 -4.31 -16.34
C SER A 61 14.09 -3.38 -15.36
N LEU A 62 14.83 -2.62 -14.55
CA LEU A 62 14.27 -1.60 -13.66
C LEU A 62 13.49 -0.54 -14.44
N ARG A 63 14.06 0.01 -15.51
CA ARG A 63 13.40 0.99 -16.38
C ARG A 63 12.13 0.42 -17.03
N GLU A 64 12.16 -0.84 -17.45
CA GLU A 64 11.00 -1.54 -17.99
C GLU A 64 9.91 -1.74 -16.93
N MET A 65 10.27 -2.18 -15.72
CA MET A 65 9.31 -2.43 -14.62
C MET A 65 8.68 -1.14 -14.12
N SER A 66 9.42 -0.03 -14.03
CA SER A 66 8.85 1.28 -13.68
C SER A 66 7.79 1.77 -14.67
N ARG A 67 7.87 1.39 -15.96
CA ARG A 67 6.81 1.72 -16.94
C ARG A 67 5.53 0.90 -16.76
N ARG A 68 5.63 -0.22 -16.05
CA ARG A 68 4.52 -1.16 -15.77
C ARG A 68 3.89 -0.94 -14.41
N PHE A 69 4.42 -0.03 -13.60
CA PHE A 69 3.96 0.22 -12.24
C PHE A 69 3.46 1.66 -12.10
N ASP A 70 2.28 1.79 -11.50
CA ASP A 70 1.64 3.06 -11.17
C ASP A 70 1.20 3.00 -9.69
N VAL A 71 1.60 3.98 -8.88
CA VAL A 71 1.17 4.08 -7.46
C VAL A 71 0.46 5.40 -7.22
N PHE A 72 -0.74 5.33 -6.66
CA PHE A 72 -1.54 6.47 -6.28
C PHE A 72 -1.44 6.70 -4.78
N CYS A 73 -0.99 7.87 -4.34
CA CYS A 73 -0.87 8.23 -2.93
C CYS A 73 -1.60 9.53 -2.62
N GLN A 74 -1.90 9.80 -1.35
CA GLN A 74 -2.47 11.10 -0.98
C GLN A 74 -1.45 12.22 -1.26
N ALA A 75 -1.89 13.27 -1.94
CA ALA A 75 -1.09 14.47 -2.16
C ALA A 75 -0.66 15.08 -0.81
N GLY A 76 0.64 15.35 -0.68
CA GLY A 76 1.25 15.83 0.55
C GLY A 76 1.40 14.77 1.66
N ALA A 77 1.30 13.48 1.33
CA ALA A 77 1.55 12.36 2.23
C ALA A 77 2.73 11.48 1.80
N ILE A 78 3.65 11.98 0.97
CA ILE A 78 4.92 11.30 0.71
C ILE A 78 5.89 11.67 1.84
N SER A 79 6.47 10.66 2.47
CA SER A 79 7.34 10.82 3.64
C SER A 79 8.63 11.54 3.25
N ASP A 80 9.00 12.58 3.99
CA ASP A 80 10.29 13.26 3.87
C ASP A 80 11.40 12.47 4.59
N ARG A 81 11.66 11.25 4.12
CA ARG A 81 12.84 10.49 4.53
C ARG A 81 13.94 10.72 3.51
N ARG A 82 15.12 11.13 3.99
CA ARG A 82 16.26 11.37 3.12
C ARG A 82 16.83 10.03 2.64
N TRP A 83 16.61 9.74 1.36
CA TRP A 83 17.23 8.60 0.68
C TRP A 83 18.09 9.12 -0.48
N PRO A 84 19.43 9.18 -0.32
CA PRO A 84 20.32 9.74 -1.34
C PRO A 84 20.54 8.71 -2.47
N SER A 85 19.54 8.56 -3.35
CA SER A 85 19.66 7.74 -4.55
C SER A 85 19.11 8.46 -5.76
N ASP A 86 19.94 8.57 -6.79
CA ASP A 86 19.52 9.13 -8.08
C ASP A 86 18.49 8.23 -8.78
N LEU A 87 18.34 6.98 -8.33
CA LEU A 87 17.32 6.05 -8.83
C LEU A 87 15.89 6.44 -8.46
N LEU A 88 15.70 7.41 -7.55
CA LEU A 88 14.40 8.03 -7.36
C LEU A 88 13.84 8.59 -8.68
N ALA A 89 14.70 8.95 -9.64
CA ALA A 89 14.27 9.35 -10.97
C ALA A 89 13.37 8.30 -11.67
N LEU A 90 13.51 7.01 -11.34
CA LEU A 90 12.67 5.94 -11.88
C LEU A 90 11.22 5.98 -11.38
N LEU A 91 10.96 6.74 -10.31
CA LEU A 91 9.64 6.89 -9.69
C LEU A 91 8.86 8.10 -10.20
N GLU A 92 9.49 8.99 -10.95
CA GLU A 92 8.90 10.28 -11.37
C GLU A 92 7.60 10.11 -12.15
N ASP A 93 7.58 9.15 -13.08
CA ASP A 93 6.36 8.84 -13.84
C ASP A 93 5.45 7.82 -13.12
N VAL A 94 5.92 7.20 -12.04
CA VAL A 94 5.27 6.09 -11.32
C VAL A 94 4.32 6.61 -10.24
N VAL A 95 4.71 7.69 -9.57
CA VAL A 95 3.99 8.24 -8.41
C VAL A 95 2.95 9.26 -8.87
N HIS A 96 1.70 8.99 -8.54
CA HIS A 96 0.56 9.85 -8.85
C HIS A 96 -0.08 10.34 -7.55
N GLU A 97 0.17 11.60 -7.20
CA GLU A 97 -0.46 12.21 -6.03
C GLU A 97 -1.95 12.48 -6.30
N VAL A 98 -2.79 12.12 -5.34
CA VAL A 98 -4.25 12.18 -5.39
C VAL A 98 -4.74 13.25 -4.45
N LYS A 99 -5.59 14.14 -4.97
CA LYS A 99 -6.24 15.18 -4.17
C LYS A 99 -7.15 14.54 -3.11
N ARG A 100 -7.19 15.18 -1.94
CA ARG A 100 -8.12 14.79 -0.90
C ARG A 100 -9.57 15.02 -1.40
N PRO A 101 -10.53 14.12 -1.17
CA PRO A 101 -11.90 14.25 -1.70
C PRO A 101 -12.57 15.58 -1.30
N ARG A 102 -12.36 16.01 -0.05
CA ARG A 102 -12.88 17.25 0.54
C ARG A 102 -11.98 17.70 1.69
N PRO A 103 -12.07 18.95 2.16
CA PRO A 103 -11.33 19.39 3.34
C PRO A 103 -11.50 18.47 4.55
N GLY A 104 -10.38 18.08 5.18
CA GLY A 104 -10.37 17.19 6.34
C GLY A 104 -10.68 15.72 6.07
N HIS A 105 -10.82 15.28 4.82
CA HIS A 105 -11.08 13.90 4.43
C HIS A 105 -10.06 13.43 3.42
N ILE A 106 -9.45 12.26 3.66
CA ILE A 106 -8.23 11.84 2.96
C ILE A 106 -8.49 10.71 1.96
N PHE A 107 -7.58 10.57 0.99
CA PHE A 107 -7.44 9.38 0.16
C PHE A 107 -6.67 8.31 0.91
N HIS A 108 -7.34 7.26 1.36
CA HIS A 108 -6.76 6.26 2.25
C HIS A 108 -6.82 4.78 1.79
N PRO A 109 -7.18 4.40 0.54
CA PRO A 109 -7.18 2.99 0.15
C PRO A 109 -5.76 2.40 0.02
N LYS A 110 -5.58 1.11 0.35
CA LYS A 110 -4.32 0.38 0.11
C LYS A 110 -4.57 -0.90 -0.70
N VAL A 111 -4.76 -0.73 -2.00
CA VAL A 111 -5.14 -1.80 -2.92
C VAL A 111 -4.05 -2.00 -3.96
N TRP A 112 -3.76 -3.24 -4.32
CA TRP A 112 -2.90 -3.59 -5.44
C TRP A 112 -3.65 -4.45 -6.44
N ILE A 113 -3.56 -4.10 -7.71
CA ILE A 113 -3.96 -4.97 -8.82
C ILE A 113 -2.72 -5.27 -9.64
N LEU A 114 -2.41 -6.54 -9.78
CA LEU A 114 -1.36 -7.03 -10.66
C LEU A 114 -1.99 -7.83 -11.79
N ARG A 115 -1.50 -7.57 -13.00
CA ARG A 115 -1.78 -8.33 -14.21
C ARG A 115 -0.50 -9.01 -14.63
N PHE A 116 -0.55 -10.32 -14.79
CA PHE A 116 0.55 -11.14 -15.26
C PHE A 116 0.23 -11.74 -16.63
N LEU A 117 1.26 -12.05 -17.40
CA LEU A 117 1.16 -12.78 -18.66
C LEU A 117 1.99 -14.06 -18.60
N ASP A 118 1.39 -15.17 -19.03
CA ASP A 118 2.12 -16.41 -19.31
C ASP A 118 2.85 -16.37 -20.67
N GLN A 119 3.57 -17.44 -21.01
CA GLN A 119 4.30 -17.56 -22.28
C GLN A 119 3.37 -17.49 -23.52
N SER A 120 2.10 -17.84 -23.38
CA SER A 120 1.07 -17.77 -24.43
C SER A 120 0.32 -16.42 -24.42
N ARG A 121 0.80 -15.44 -23.63
CA ARG A 121 0.16 -14.13 -23.41
C ARG A 121 -1.26 -14.21 -22.86
N ARG A 122 -1.58 -15.26 -22.11
CA ARG A 122 -2.84 -15.35 -21.38
C ARG A 122 -2.72 -14.57 -20.07
N PRO A 123 -3.70 -13.70 -19.75
CA PRO A 123 -3.65 -12.90 -18.55
C PRO A 123 -4.12 -13.68 -17.32
N SER A 124 -3.42 -13.48 -16.21
CA SER A 124 -3.91 -13.78 -14.87
C SER A 124 -3.76 -12.54 -13.98
N TYR A 125 -4.50 -12.51 -12.88
CA TYR A 125 -4.63 -11.33 -12.04
C TYR A 125 -4.35 -11.67 -10.58
N ARG A 126 -3.92 -10.66 -9.83
CA ARG A 126 -3.85 -10.71 -8.37
C ARG A 126 -4.38 -9.42 -7.78
N LEU A 127 -5.24 -9.56 -6.79
CA LEU A 127 -5.72 -8.47 -5.94
C LEU A 127 -5.08 -8.61 -4.56
N LEU A 128 -4.44 -7.53 -4.10
CA LEU A 128 -4.07 -7.37 -2.70
C LEU A 128 -4.90 -6.25 -2.07
N VAL A 129 -5.49 -6.52 -0.91
CA VAL A 129 -6.14 -5.50 -0.07
C VAL A 129 -5.41 -5.46 1.27
N LEU A 130 -4.79 -4.31 1.57
CA LEU A 130 -3.88 -4.13 2.69
C LEU A 130 -4.49 -3.19 3.74
N SER A 131 -4.10 -3.37 5.00
CA SER A 131 -4.38 -2.38 6.04
C SER A 131 -3.24 -1.36 6.22
N ARG A 132 -2.01 -1.70 5.78
CA ARG A 132 -0.79 -0.89 5.93
C ARG A 132 -0.41 -0.16 4.64
N ASN A 133 0.21 1.00 4.85
CA ASN A 133 0.73 1.85 3.79
C ASN A 133 2.02 1.27 3.19
N LEU A 134 2.43 1.77 2.03
CA LEU A 134 3.71 1.40 1.41
C LEU A 134 4.84 2.20 2.08
N THR A 135 5.24 1.74 3.27
CA THR A 135 6.26 2.36 4.12
C THR A 135 7.16 1.30 4.77
N ALA A 136 8.25 1.74 5.42
CA ALA A 136 9.15 0.88 6.19
C ALA A 136 8.62 0.47 7.58
N ASP A 137 7.35 0.77 7.91
CA ASP A 137 6.74 0.46 9.19
C ASP A 137 6.73 -1.06 9.47
N ARG A 138 6.99 -1.49 10.71
CA ARG A 138 7.03 -2.90 11.13
C ARG A 138 5.82 -3.30 11.99
N SER A 139 4.73 -2.55 11.87
CA SER A 139 3.47 -2.82 12.58
C SER A 139 2.81 -4.15 12.18
N TRP A 140 2.01 -4.69 13.10
CA TRP A 140 1.17 -5.84 12.83
C TRP A 140 -0.02 -5.42 11.96
N ASP A 141 -0.09 -5.94 10.75
CA ASP A 141 -1.05 -5.56 9.72
C ASP A 141 -1.76 -6.77 9.11
N THR A 142 -2.68 -6.51 8.18
CA THR A 142 -3.39 -7.56 7.45
C THR A 142 -3.25 -7.37 5.95
N ILE A 143 -3.12 -8.50 5.26
CA ILE A 143 -3.12 -8.62 3.80
C ILE A 143 -4.17 -9.66 3.41
N LEU A 144 -5.10 -9.27 2.54
CA LEU A 144 -5.89 -10.19 1.76
C LEU A 144 -5.24 -10.34 0.38
N TRP A 145 -5.00 -11.59 -0.03
CA TRP A 145 -4.45 -11.97 -1.34
C TRP A 145 -5.48 -12.83 -2.04
N LEU A 146 -5.92 -12.40 -3.23
CA LEU A 146 -6.74 -13.20 -4.15
C LEU A 146 -6.07 -13.28 -5.52
N ASP A 147 -5.79 -14.49 -5.99
CA ASP A 147 -5.43 -14.72 -7.39
C ASP A 147 -6.70 -14.87 -8.23
N GLY A 148 -6.64 -14.57 -9.51
CA GLY A 148 -7.82 -14.62 -10.38
C GLY A 148 -7.48 -14.86 -11.85
N GLN A 149 -8.47 -15.38 -12.57
CA GLN A 149 -8.36 -15.70 -13.99
C GLN A 149 -9.40 -14.95 -14.80
N ARG A 150 -9.10 -14.69 -16.07
CA ARG A 150 -10.07 -14.10 -16.99
C ARG A 150 -11.16 -15.09 -17.34
N VAL A 151 -12.41 -14.64 -17.27
CA VAL A 151 -13.60 -15.35 -17.75
C VAL A 151 -14.28 -14.55 -18.87
N GLU A 152 -15.12 -15.20 -19.67
CA GLU A 152 -15.83 -14.50 -20.75
C GLU A 152 -16.96 -13.62 -20.24
N GLN A 153 -17.66 -14.06 -19.20
CA GLN A 153 -18.81 -13.35 -18.66
C GLN A 153 -18.42 -12.37 -17.56
N PRO A 154 -18.96 -11.14 -17.56
CA PRO A 154 -18.66 -10.17 -16.51
C PRO A 154 -19.17 -10.66 -15.15
N ARG A 155 -18.39 -10.38 -14.11
CA ARG A 155 -18.74 -10.60 -12.70
C ARG A 155 -19.27 -9.30 -12.12
N THR A 156 -20.54 -9.30 -11.71
CA THR A 156 -21.20 -8.13 -11.11
C THR A 156 -20.51 -7.68 -9.83
N ASP A 157 -19.95 -8.62 -9.07
CA ASP A 157 -19.27 -8.34 -7.80
C ASP A 157 -18.02 -7.46 -8.00
N ASN A 158 -17.41 -7.51 -9.18
CA ASN A 158 -16.24 -6.71 -9.53
C ASN A 158 -16.58 -5.27 -9.94
N ALA A 159 -17.87 -4.88 -10.03
CA ALA A 159 -18.26 -3.56 -10.53
C ALA A 159 -17.64 -2.42 -9.69
N THR A 160 -17.67 -2.53 -8.36
CA THR A 160 -17.09 -1.53 -7.45
C THR A 160 -15.56 -1.48 -7.57
N LEU A 161 -14.90 -2.63 -7.72
CA LEU A 161 -13.45 -2.69 -7.88
C LEU A 161 -13.01 -2.04 -9.21
N ALA A 162 -13.68 -2.39 -10.31
CA ALA A 162 -13.44 -1.80 -11.62
C ALA A 162 -13.68 -0.28 -11.60
N GLN A 163 -14.78 0.17 -11.00
CA GLN A 163 -15.07 1.60 -10.85
C GLN A 163 -14.00 2.32 -10.03
N PHE A 164 -13.57 1.73 -8.91
CA PHE A 164 -12.53 2.30 -8.06
C PHE A 164 -11.22 2.50 -8.82
N ILE A 165 -10.72 1.46 -9.50
CA ILE A 165 -9.47 1.54 -10.28
C ILE A 165 -9.63 2.51 -11.46
N GLY A 166 -10.77 2.48 -12.14
CA GLY A 166 -11.06 3.38 -13.26
C GLY A 166 -11.17 4.86 -12.87
N ALA A 167 -11.49 5.16 -11.61
CA ALA A 167 -11.57 6.53 -11.10
C ALA A 167 -10.19 7.15 -10.80
N LEU A 168 -9.17 6.33 -10.49
CA LEU A 168 -7.87 6.81 -10.00
C LEU A 168 -7.22 7.89 -10.90
N PRO A 169 -7.20 7.76 -12.24
CA PRO A 169 -6.60 8.80 -13.08
C PRO A 169 -7.29 10.16 -12.97
N GLY A 170 -8.61 10.20 -12.73
CA GLY A 170 -9.37 11.44 -12.54
C GLY A 170 -9.24 12.06 -11.14
N LEU A 171 -8.71 11.30 -10.18
CA LEU A 171 -8.44 11.76 -8.82
C LEU A 171 -7.02 12.36 -8.67
N ALA A 172 -6.10 12.04 -9.59
CA ALA A 172 -4.75 12.58 -9.58
C ALA A 172 -4.74 14.12 -9.68
N VAL A 173 -3.79 14.75 -8.99
CA VAL A 173 -3.58 16.21 -9.03
C VAL A 173 -3.07 16.63 -10.40
N ALA A 174 -2.06 15.92 -10.92
CA ALA A 174 -1.55 16.09 -12.26
C ALA A 174 -2.17 15.04 -13.20
N ALA A 175 -2.43 15.43 -14.45
CA ALA A 175 -2.90 14.51 -15.46
C ALA A 175 -1.83 13.46 -15.78
N LEU A 176 -2.22 12.18 -15.75
CA LEU A 176 -1.34 11.08 -16.11
C LEU A 176 -0.91 11.16 -17.59
N PRO A 177 0.31 10.67 -17.92
CA PRO A 177 0.68 10.43 -19.31
C PRO A 177 -0.39 9.58 -20.04
N PRO A 178 -0.73 9.90 -21.31
CA PRO A 178 -1.85 9.25 -22.01
C PRO A 178 -1.74 7.72 -22.12
N GLU A 179 -0.53 7.17 -22.16
CA GLU A 179 -0.31 5.73 -22.14
C GLU A 179 -0.68 5.11 -20.78
N ARG A 180 -0.20 5.69 -19.68
CA ARG A 180 -0.51 5.23 -18.31
C ARG A 180 -2.01 5.35 -18.02
N HIS A 181 -2.62 6.48 -18.40
CA HIS A 181 -4.08 6.65 -18.30
C HIS A 181 -4.83 5.52 -19.01
N ARG A 182 -4.50 5.23 -20.28
CA ARG A 182 -5.15 4.13 -21.03
C ARG A 182 -4.88 2.76 -20.40
N ALA A 183 -3.68 2.53 -19.88
CA ALA A 183 -3.35 1.28 -19.22
C ALA A 183 -4.18 1.04 -17.95
N VAL A 184 -4.35 2.07 -17.10
CA VAL A 184 -5.17 1.98 -15.89
C VAL A 184 -6.64 1.75 -16.24
N ILE A 185 -7.18 2.48 -17.21
CA ILE A 185 -8.58 2.30 -17.67
C ILE A 185 -8.78 0.91 -18.30
N GLY A 186 -7.84 0.45 -19.12
CA GLY A 186 -7.89 -0.90 -19.71
C GLY A 186 -7.89 -1.99 -18.65
N LEU A 187 -7.03 -1.86 -17.62
CA LEU A 187 -7.00 -2.78 -16.49
C LEU A 187 -8.33 -2.77 -15.72
N ALA A 188 -8.91 -1.60 -15.47
CA ALA A 188 -10.21 -1.48 -14.80
C ALA A 188 -11.33 -2.22 -15.55
N GLU A 189 -11.37 -2.14 -16.88
CA GLU A 189 -12.36 -2.86 -17.70
C GLU A 189 -12.10 -4.37 -17.75
N GLU A 190 -10.84 -4.80 -17.77
CA GLU A 190 -10.49 -6.22 -17.65
C GLU A 190 -10.95 -6.81 -16.31
N LEU A 191 -10.83 -6.06 -15.20
CA LEU A 191 -11.25 -6.51 -13.87
C LEU A 191 -12.72 -6.89 -13.79
N ARG A 192 -13.60 -6.35 -14.65
CA ARG A 192 -15.01 -6.77 -14.72
C ARG A 192 -15.17 -8.24 -15.08
N HIS A 193 -14.16 -8.84 -15.71
CA HIS A 193 -14.18 -10.20 -16.26
C HIS A 193 -13.21 -11.13 -15.52
N VAL A 194 -12.92 -10.85 -14.26
CA VAL A 194 -12.01 -11.68 -13.45
C VAL A 194 -12.82 -12.53 -12.48
N GLU A 195 -12.56 -13.83 -12.48
CA GLU A 195 -13.01 -14.75 -11.44
C GLU A 195 -11.90 -14.95 -10.43
N TRP A 196 -12.19 -14.66 -9.16
CA TRP A 196 -11.23 -14.75 -8.05
C TRP A 196 -11.25 -16.13 -7.41
N GLU A 197 -10.06 -16.67 -7.13
CA GLU A 197 -9.86 -17.85 -6.30
C GLU A 197 -10.06 -17.47 -4.84
N LEU A 198 -11.18 -17.92 -4.26
CA LEU A 198 -11.54 -17.57 -2.88
C LEU A 198 -10.81 -18.49 -1.87
N PRO A 199 -10.47 -17.97 -0.66
CA PRO A 199 -9.89 -18.79 0.38
C PRO A 199 -10.80 -19.96 0.78
N LEU A 200 -10.20 -21.05 1.26
CA LEU A 200 -10.93 -22.27 1.62
C LEU A 200 -12.08 -21.97 2.61
N GLY A 201 -13.29 -22.40 2.24
CA GLY A 201 -14.49 -22.22 3.07
C GLY A 201 -15.20 -20.87 2.90
N VAL A 202 -14.62 -19.93 2.14
CA VAL A 202 -15.28 -18.69 1.73
C VAL A 202 -16.17 -18.96 0.52
N HIS A 203 -17.38 -18.42 0.55
CA HIS A 203 -18.39 -18.63 -0.50
C HIS A 203 -18.47 -17.47 -1.48
N GLU A 204 -18.21 -16.26 -1.00
CA GLU A 204 -18.40 -15.03 -1.78
C GLU A 204 -17.41 -13.96 -1.34
N ALA A 205 -16.98 -13.13 -2.30
CA ALA A 205 -16.22 -11.91 -2.05
C ALA A 205 -16.94 -10.72 -2.68
N ARG A 206 -17.07 -9.62 -1.94
CA ARG A 206 -17.66 -8.36 -2.43
C ARG A 206 -16.71 -7.20 -2.20
N PHE A 207 -16.76 -6.23 -3.09
CA PHE A 207 -15.89 -5.05 -3.02
C PHE A 207 -16.69 -3.80 -2.70
N HIS A 208 -16.14 -3.00 -1.79
CA HIS A 208 -16.75 -1.77 -1.30
C HIS A 208 -15.76 -0.63 -1.41
N SER A 209 -16.20 0.47 -2.02
CA SER A 209 -15.52 1.76 -1.98
C SER A 209 -16.36 2.72 -1.14
N ILE A 210 -15.70 3.53 -0.32
CA ILE A 210 -16.33 4.57 0.50
C ILE A 210 -15.79 5.91 0.05
N GLY A 211 -16.60 6.97 0.13
CA GLY A 211 -16.15 8.35 -0.11
C GLY A 211 -15.91 8.73 -1.57
N LEU A 212 -16.07 7.82 -2.53
CA LEU A 212 -16.13 8.15 -3.95
C LEU A 212 -17.55 8.51 -4.38
N GLU A 213 -17.66 9.26 -5.47
CA GLU A 213 -18.95 9.58 -6.07
C GLU A 213 -19.65 8.29 -6.54
N GLY A 214 -20.91 8.12 -6.13
CA GLY A 214 -21.69 6.89 -6.39
C GLY A 214 -21.36 5.71 -5.48
N SER A 215 -20.43 5.85 -4.52
CA SER A 215 -20.19 4.83 -3.48
C SER A 215 -21.39 4.70 -2.55
N ARG A 216 -21.62 3.46 -2.08
CA ARG A 216 -22.62 3.16 -1.04
C ARG A 216 -22.11 3.58 0.35
N SER A 217 -23.02 3.68 1.32
CA SER A 217 -22.64 3.84 2.74
C SER A 217 -21.86 2.61 3.24
N PHE A 218 -21.25 2.73 4.42
CA PHE A 218 -20.44 1.66 4.99
C PHE A 218 -21.27 0.37 5.14
N PRO A 219 -20.81 -0.77 4.62
CA PRO A 219 -21.63 -1.98 4.52
C PRO A 219 -21.96 -2.66 5.87
N VAL A 220 -21.34 -2.21 6.96
CA VAL A 220 -21.56 -2.73 8.33
C VAL A 220 -22.81 -2.11 9.00
N GLU A 221 -23.51 -1.20 8.31
CA GLU A 221 -24.61 -0.38 8.86
C GLU A 221 -26.00 -1.04 8.88
N GLU A 222 -26.17 -2.28 8.39
CA GLU A 222 -27.47 -2.98 8.52
C GLU A 222 -27.57 -3.63 9.91
N HIS A 223 -28.01 -2.85 10.91
CA HIS A 223 -28.20 -3.32 12.28
C HIS A 223 -29.33 -4.36 12.40
N SER A 224 -29.02 -5.49 13.03
CA SER A 224 -29.99 -6.15 13.90
C SER A 224 -29.39 -6.24 15.29
N ASP A 225 -30.17 -5.92 16.32
CA ASP A 225 -29.70 -5.75 17.70
C ASP A 225 -29.10 -7.01 18.32
N SER A 226 -29.16 -8.17 17.64
CA SER A 226 -28.68 -9.48 18.08
C SER A 226 -27.32 -9.93 17.51
N GLN A 227 -26.66 -9.10 16.70
CA GLN A 227 -25.42 -9.51 16.01
C GLN A 227 -24.18 -9.35 16.89
N ARG A 228 -23.39 -10.42 17.03
CA ARG A 228 -22.05 -10.35 17.59
C ARG A 228 -21.06 -9.77 16.57
N ARG A 229 -20.14 -8.93 17.05
CA ARG A 229 -19.18 -8.24 16.19
C ARG A 229 -17.77 -8.28 16.75
N LEU A 230 -16.79 -8.18 15.86
CA LEU A 230 -15.38 -7.95 16.17
C LEU A 230 -14.91 -6.74 15.38
N VAL A 231 -14.23 -5.81 16.04
CA VAL A 231 -13.51 -4.70 15.39
C VAL A 231 -12.05 -4.76 15.82
N ILE A 232 -11.16 -4.82 14.83
CA ILE A 232 -9.72 -4.63 15.01
C ILE A 232 -9.37 -3.36 14.27
N SER A 233 -8.87 -2.33 14.96
CA SER A 233 -8.52 -1.05 14.32
C SER A 233 -7.43 -0.35 15.15
N PRO A 234 -6.38 0.22 14.52
CA PRO A 234 -5.35 0.91 15.27
C PRO A 234 -5.82 2.25 15.81
N PHE A 235 -6.74 2.90 15.12
CA PHE A 235 -7.36 4.16 15.53
C PHE A 235 -8.85 3.95 15.71
N VAL A 236 -9.36 4.41 16.85
CA VAL A 236 -10.76 4.22 17.22
C VAL A 236 -11.29 5.48 17.87
N ARG A 237 -12.59 5.77 17.66
CA ARG A 237 -13.27 6.89 18.32
C ARG A 237 -14.59 6.45 18.89
N GLU A 238 -15.01 7.10 19.98
CA GLU A 238 -16.24 6.81 20.71
C GLU A 238 -17.45 6.63 19.78
N GLY A 239 -17.68 7.58 18.86
CA GLY A 239 -18.81 7.51 17.93
C GLY A 239 -18.81 6.26 17.05
N ALA A 240 -17.64 5.75 16.67
CA ALA A 240 -17.55 4.49 15.90
C ALA A 240 -17.78 3.26 16.79
N VAL A 241 -17.28 3.26 18.04
CA VAL A 241 -17.54 2.17 18.99
C VAL A 241 -19.04 2.05 19.25
N ARG A 242 -19.71 3.16 19.59
CA ARG A 242 -21.16 3.15 19.83
C ARG A 242 -21.93 2.72 18.58
N ARG A 243 -21.51 3.17 17.40
CA ARG A 243 -22.15 2.83 16.13
C ARG A 243 -22.00 1.35 15.73
N LEU A 244 -20.82 0.77 15.96
CA LEU A 244 -20.46 -0.55 15.44
C LEU A 244 -20.63 -1.67 16.46
N LEU A 245 -20.35 -1.43 17.74
CA LEU A 245 -20.14 -2.50 18.73
C LEU A 245 -21.19 -2.58 19.83
N ARG A 246 -22.16 -1.67 19.89
CA ARG A 246 -23.23 -1.70 20.88
C ARG A 246 -24.54 -2.26 20.32
N PRO A 247 -24.75 -3.59 20.34
CA PRO A 247 -26.09 -4.16 20.25
C PRO A 247 -26.88 -3.86 21.53
N GLU A 248 -28.19 -3.64 21.42
CA GLU A 248 -29.08 -3.51 22.59
C GLU A 248 -29.30 -4.85 23.31
N THR A 249 -29.16 -5.99 22.61
CA THR A 249 -29.41 -7.33 23.15
C THR A 249 -28.53 -8.40 22.48
N GLY A 250 -27.55 -9.00 23.14
CA GLY A 250 -26.78 -10.08 22.51
C GLY A 250 -25.49 -10.48 23.21
N PRO A 251 -24.73 -11.42 22.63
CA PRO A 251 -23.41 -11.77 23.14
C PRO A 251 -22.44 -10.59 23.03
N LYS A 252 -21.44 -10.56 23.92
CA LYS A 252 -20.44 -9.49 23.94
C LYS A 252 -19.68 -9.41 22.62
N SER A 253 -19.54 -8.18 22.14
CA SER A 253 -18.71 -7.86 20.98
C SER A 253 -17.27 -7.57 21.42
N VAL A 254 -16.33 -7.78 20.50
CA VAL A 254 -14.90 -7.70 20.79
C VAL A 254 -14.29 -6.47 20.11
N LEU A 255 -13.45 -5.74 20.83
CA LEU A 255 -12.65 -4.63 20.30
C LEU A 255 -11.17 -4.90 20.53
N VAL A 256 -10.36 -4.82 19.48
CA VAL A 256 -8.90 -4.86 19.56
C VAL A 256 -8.35 -3.55 19.01
N SER A 257 -7.59 -2.82 19.83
CA SER A 257 -7.05 -1.51 19.47
C SER A 257 -5.70 -1.23 20.14
N ARG A 258 -5.14 -0.04 19.91
CA ARG A 258 -4.03 0.53 20.67
C ARG A 258 -4.50 1.03 22.04
N GLY A 259 -3.70 0.81 23.08
CA GLY A 259 -4.06 1.19 24.46
C GLY A 259 -4.33 2.69 24.59
N GLU A 260 -3.46 3.50 24.03
CA GLU A 260 -3.55 4.97 24.01
C GLU A 260 -4.78 5.52 23.27
N GLU A 261 -5.32 4.79 22.29
CA GLU A 261 -6.57 5.17 21.63
C GLU A 261 -7.79 4.73 22.44
N LEU A 262 -7.67 3.66 23.24
CA LEU A 262 -8.70 3.22 24.18
C LEU A 262 -8.77 4.10 25.43
N ASP A 263 -7.63 4.60 25.93
CA ASP A 263 -7.56 5.53 27.06
C ASP A 263 -8.31 6.85 26.76
N ALA A 264 -8.42 7.22 25.48
CA ALA A 264 -9.14 8.39 25.01
C ALA A 264 -10.67 8.17 24.85
N ILE A 265 -11.17 6.94 25.08
CA ILE A 265 -12.59 6.60 24.96
C ILE A 265 -13.24 6.59 26.35
N PRO A 266 -14.41 7.24 26.53
CA PRO A 266 -15.16 7.18 27.78
C PRO A 266 -15.43 5.74 28.23
N PRO A 267 -15.24 5.38 29.51
CA PRO A 267 -15.43 4.01 30.01
C PRO A 267 -16.83 3.43 29.73
N ASP A 268 -17.87 4.26 29.78
CA ASP A 268 -19.25 3.87 29.49
C ASP A 268 -19.47 3.53 28.00
N ALA A 269 -18.57 3.94 27.09
CA ALA A 269 -18.59 3.51 25.69
C ALA A 269 -17.94 2.13 25.47
N LEU A 270 -17.13 1.65 26.42
CA LEU A 270 -16.45 0.35 26.39
C LEU A 270 -17.15 -0.72 27.26
N GLU A 271 -17.99 -0.31 28.20
CA GLU A 271 -18.72 -1.22 29.09
C GLU A 271 -19.44 -2.34 28.34
N GLY A 272 -19.32 -3.60 28.77
CA GLY A 272 -19.98 -4.74 28.12
C GLY A 272 -19.30 -5.26 26.86
N LEU A 273 -18.17 -4.66 26.44
CA LEU A 273 -17.30 -5.20 25.39
C LEU A 273 -16.17 -6.03 25.99
N ASP A 274 -15.66 -6.98 25.22
CA ASP A 274 -14.37 -7.62 25.50
C ASP A 274 -13.29 -6.83 24.76
N VAL A 275 -12.42 -6.13 25.51
CA VAL A 275 -11.46 -5.18 24.94
C VAL A 275 -10.03 -5.69 25.12
N TYR A 276 -9.27 -5.71 24.03
CA TYR A 276 -7.90 -6.21 23.99
C TYR A 276 -6.94 -5.23 23.32
N VAL A 277 -5.66 -5.38 23.67
CA VAL A 277 -4.51 -4.75 23.02
C VAL A 277 -3.53 -5.84 22.57
N LEU A 278 -2.67 -5.54 21.60
CA LEU A 278 -1.55 -6.44 21.29
C LEU A 278 -0.59 -6.50 22.47
N ASP A 279 -0.18 -7.71 22.84
CA ASP A 279 0.84 -7.93 23.87
C ASP A 279 2.22 -7.50 23.34
N PRO A 280 2.89 -6.54 23.99
CA PRO A 280 4.25 -6.14 23.65
C PRO A 280 5.24 -7.32 23.59
N ALA A 281 5.10 -8.31 24.48
CA ALA A 281 5.98 -9.46 24.55
C ALA A 281 5.80 -10.43 23.36
N ALA A 282 4.59 -10.53 22.81
CA ALA A 282 4.32 -11.32 21.61
C ALA A 282 4.97 -10.73 20.35
N SER A 283 5.40 -9.47 20.42
CA SER A 283 5.93 -8.71 19.29
C SER A 283 7.47 -8.77 19.19
N LEU A 284 8.16 -9.29 20.23
CA LEU A 284 9.61 -9.46 20.29
C LEU A 284 10.11 -10.83 19.77
N ALA A 285 9.20 -11.77 19.49
CA ALA A 285 9.54 -13.14 19.08
C ALA A 285 9.83 -13.31 17.56
N GLY A 286 9.94 -12.20 16.82
CA GLY A 286 10.31 -12.20 15.41
C GLY A 286 11.79 -11.87 15.22
N ASP A 287 12.64 -12.89 15.18
CA ASP A 287 14.10 -12.79 15.02
C ASP A 287 14.55 -11.82 13.90
N ASP A 288 15.33 -10.82 14.27
CA ASP A 288 16.30 -10.14 13.40
C ASP A 288 17.51 -9.78 14.28
N GLU A 289 18.34 -10.78 14.60
CA GLU A 289 19.66 -10.59 15.22
C GLU A 289 20.59 -9.87 14.21
N GLY A 290 20.47 -8.54 14.10
CA GLY A 290 21.34 -7.76 13.21
C GLY A 290 21.05 -6.27 13.04
N ALA A 291 20.03 -5.70 13.69
CA ALA A 291 19.83 -4.25 13.65
C ALA A 291 20.60 -3.59 14.80
N GLU A 292 21.66 -2.86 14.46
CA GLU A 292 22.35 -1.99 15.40
C GLU A 292 21.37 -0.99 16.01
N ASP A 293 21.48 -0.89 17.33
CA ASP A 293 20.66 -0.15 18.26
C ASP A 293 20.56 1.34 17.88
N THR A 294 19.42 1.71 17.31
CA THR A 294 18.98 3.12 17.20
C THR A 294 17.93 3.41 18.26
N GLY A 295 18.21 3.09 19.53
CA GLY A 295 17.76 3.85 20.70
C GLY A 295 16.25 4.00 20.98
N GLN A 296 15.37 3.33 20.22
CA GLN A 296 13.94 3.17 20.47
C GLN A 296 13.56 1.79 19.97
N ALA A 297 13.49 0.81 20.87
CA ALA A 297 12.94 -0.51 20.57
C ALA A 297 11.48 -0.34 20.09
N LEU A 298 11.29 -0.28 18.77
CA LEU A 298 9.99 -0.18 18.11
C LEU A 298 9.24 -1.50 18.34
N LEU A 299 8.52 -1.60 19.45
CA LEU A 299 7.51 -2.63 19.61
C LEU A 299 6.57 -2.55 18.39
N PRO A 300 6.30 -3.65 17.67
CA PRO A 300 5.30 -3.67 16.60
C PRO A 300 3.96 -3.12 17.11
N HIS A 301 3.56 -1.96 16.59
CA HIS A 301 2.26 -1.36 16.90
C HIS A 301 1.16 -2.08 16.09
N LEU A 302 -0.09 -2.00 16.52
CA LEU A 302 -1.22 -2.48 15.73
C LEU A 302 -1.44 -1.55 14.52
N HIS A 303 -1.66 -2.12 13.32
CA HIS A 303 -2.09 -1.39 12.12
C HIS A 303 -3.14 -2.17 11.29
N ALA A 304 -3.54 -3.36 11.74
CA ALA A 304 -4.62 -4.15 11.14
C ALA A 304 -5.99 -3.48 11.29
N LYS A 305 -6.80 -3.62 10.24
CA LYS A 305 -8.14 -3.04 10.14
C LYS A 305 -9.09 -4.12 9.64
N LEU A 306 -9.90 -4.65 10.55
CA LEU A 306 -10.82 -5.76 10.30
C LEU A 306 -12.14 -5.51 11.02
N PHE A 307 -13.24 -5.84 10.35
CA PHE A 307 -14.58 -5.84 10.94
C PHE A 307 -15.22 -7.20 10.69
N VAL A 308 -15.83 -7.80 11.70
CA VAL A 308 -16.64 -9.02 11.55
C VAL A 308 -18.03 -8.76 12.05
N VAL A 309 -19.01 -9.23 11.27
CA VAL A 309 -20.42 -9.25 11.67
C VAL A 309 -20.95 -10.66 11.50
N GLU A 310 -21.43 -11.26 12.58
CA GLU A 310 -22.10 -12.56 12.54
C GLU A 310 -23.60 -12.37 12.25
N ARG A 311 -24.04 -12.87 11.09
CA ARG A 311 -25.43 -12.82 10.62
C ARG A 311 -25.98 -14.26 10.58
N GLY A 312 -26.58 -14.68 11.69
CA GLY A 312 -27.08 -16.05 11.85
C GLY A 312 -25.94 -17.07 11.84
N ARG A 313 -25.88 -17.93 10.81
CA ARG A 313 -24.81 -18.94 10.67
C ARG A 313 -23.63 -18.48 9.81
N LEU A 314 -23.70 -17.28 9.24
CA LEU A 314 -22.67 -16.71 8.40
C LEU A 314 -21.91 -15.62 9.15
N ALA A 315 -20.64 -15.45 8.80
CA ALA A 315 -19.81 -14.32 9.20
C ALA A 315 -19.42 -13.53 7.95
N HIS A 316 -19.50 -12.21 8.09
CA HIS A 316 -19.07 -11.24 7.10
C HIS A 316 -17.80 -10.58 7.61
N LEU A 317 -16.66 -10.91 7.01
CA LEU A 317 -15.35 -10.35 7.35
C LEU A 317 -14.98 -9.26 6.35
N PHE A 318 -14.80 -8.04 6.84
CA PHE A 318 -14.34 -6.91 6.05
C PHE A 318 -12.86 -6.66 6.33
N VAL A 319 -12.05 -6.67 5.27
CA VAL A 319 -10.62 -6.37 5.30
C VAL A 319 -10.35 -5.16 4.42
N GLY A 320 -9.57 -4.19 4.91
CA GLY A 320 -9.22 -3.04 4.09
C GLY A 320 -8.60 -1.89 4.86
N SER A 321 -8.83 -0.68 4.35
CA SER A 321 -8.12 0.51 4.79
C SER A 321 -8.81 1.32 5.88
N ALA A 322 -10.11 1.10 6.11
CA ALA A 322 -10.92 1.94 6.98
C ALA A 322 -10.59 1.74 8.47
N ASN A 323 -10.30 2.84 9.15
CA ASN A 323 -10.24 2.88 10.62
C ASN A 323 -11.66 2.95 11.21
N ALA A 324 -11.82 2.48 12.44
CA ALA A 324 -13.03 2.64 13.24
C ALA A 324 -13.19 4.09 13.75
N THR A 325 -13.32 5.06 12.84
CA THR A 325 -13.52 6.48 13.13
C THR A 325 -14.61 7.07 12.25
N GLY A 326 -15.21 8.18 12.64
CA GLY A 326 -16.27 8.82 11.83
C GLY A 326 -15.79 9.17 10.40
N ALA A 327 -14.51 9.55 10.25
CA ALA A 327 -13.93 9.81 8.93
C ALA A 327 -13.73 8.52 8.12
N GLY A 328 -13.15 7.48 8.72
CA GLY A 328 -12.90 6.20 8.04
C GLY A 328 -14.18 5.46 7.65
N LEU A 329 -15.25 5.61 8.42
CA LEU A 329 -16.52 4.94 8.14
C LEU A 329 -17.41 5.66 7.13
N ALA A 330 -17.19 6.93 6.81
CA ALA A 330 -18.17 7.67 6.00
C ALA A 330 -17.62 8.79 5.12
N ARG A 331 -16.40 9.28 5.35
CA ARG A 331 -15.95 10.56 4.77
C ARG A 331 -14.66 10.45 3.97
N ASN A 332 -13.71 9.61 4.39
CA ASN A 332 -12.50 9.31 3.64
C ASN A 332 -12.82 8.50 2.38
N VAL A 333 -11.91 8.54 1.41
CA VAL A 333 -11.88 7.50 0.38
C VAL A 333 -11.22 6.27 0.97
N GLU A 334 -11.95 5.17 1.07
CA GLU A 334 -11.48 3.89 1.62
C GLU A 334 -11.91 2.74 0.70
N PHE A 335 -11.22 1.62 0.80
CA PHE A 335 -11.58 0.40 0.08
C PHE A 335 -11.58 -0.82 1.02
N LEU A 336 -12.58 -1.68 0.87
CA LEU A 336 -12.75 -2.90 1.65
C LEU A 336 -13.10 -4.07 0.73
N CYS A 337 -12.60 -5.25 1.06
CA CYS A 337 -13.11 -6.52 0.58
C CYS A 337 -13.89 -7.20 1.71
N GLU A 338 -15.11 -7.62 1.41
CA GLU A 338 -15.96 -8.42 2.28
C GLU A 338 -15.87 -9.88 1.85
N LEU A 339 -15.54 -10.76 2.78
CA LEU A 339 -15.57 -12.21 2.61
C LEU A 339 -16.73 -12.79 3.40
N ILE A 340 -17.54 -13.63 2.75
CA ILE A 340 -18.71 -14.26 3.36
C ILE A 340 -18.45 -15.76 3.49
N ALA A 341 -18.54 -16.27 4.70
CA ALA A 341 -18.32 -17.68 5.02
C ALA A 341 -19.17 -18.11 6.23
N PRO A 342 -19.24 -19.41 6.55
CA PRO A 342 -19.83 -19.86 7.81
C PRO A 342 -19.12 -19.23 9.02
N ALA A 343 -19.86 -18.94 10.09
CA ALA A 343 -19.29 -18.35 11.31
C ALA A 343 -18.19 -19.21 11.96
N ARG A 344 -18.25 -20.54 11.80
CA ARG A 344 -17.17 -21.46 12.21
C ARG A 344 -15.84 -21.28 11.44
N THR A 345 -15.84 -20.49 10.37
CA THR A 345 -14.68 -20.26 9.48
C THR A 345 -14.14 -18.85 9.64
N LEU A 346 -15.00 -17.82 9.70
CA LEU A 346 -14.60 -16.40 9.78
C LEU A 346 -15.23 -15.64 10.96
N GLY A 347 -15.94 -16.32 11.86
CA GLY A 347 -16.64 -15.71 12.99
C GLY A 347 -15.69 -15.24 14.08
N VAL A 348 -16.29 -14.60 15.09
CA VAL A 348 -15.57 -13.96 16.19
C VAL A 348 -14.75 -14.99 16.97
N ASP A 349 -15.34 -16.14 17.34
CA ASP A 349 -14.62 -17.17 18.10
C ASP A 349 -13.48 -17.81 17.29
N THR A 350 -13.64 -17.93 15.97
CA THR A 350 -12.57 -18.46 15.10
C THR A 350 -11.36 -17.52 15.05
N LEU A 351 -11.59 -16.21 15.14
CA LEU A 351 -10.52 -15.22 15.03
C LEU A 351 -9.90 -14.82 16.37
N VAL A 352 -10.72 -14.69 17.43
CA VAL A 352 -10.30 -14.15 18.74
C VAL A 352 -10.84 -14.94 19.93
N GLY A 353 -11.48 -16.09 19.72
CA GLY A 353 -11.87 -16.98 20.82
C GLY A 353 -10.67 -17.54 21.57
N ASP A 354 -10.91 -18.19 22.72
CA ASP A 354 -9.83 -18.64 23.61
C ASP A 354 -8.81 -19.59 22.95
N ASP A 355 -9.29 -20.43 22.02
CA ASP A 355 -8.44 -21.35 21.26
C ASP A 355 -7.84 -20.73 19.99
N ALA A 356 -8.22 -19.50 19.63
CA ALA A 356 -7.77 -18.85 18.41
C ALA A 356 -6.28 -18.48 18.50
N PRO A 357 -5.45 -18.77 17.47
CA PRO A 357 -4.02 -18.44 17.51
C PRO A 357 -3.72 -16.97 17.76
N PHE A 358 -4.53 -16.06 17.22
CA PHE A 358 -4.36 -14.62 17.40
C PHE A 358 -4.61 -14.17 18.84
N ARG A 359 -5.51 -14.86 19.57
CA ARG A 359 -5.83 -14.55 20.98
C ARG A 359 -4.59 -14.62 21.89
N ARG A 360 -3.60 -15.44 21.54
CA ARG A 360 -2.30 -15.58 22.24
C ARG A 360 -1.41 -14.35 22.13
N MET A 361 -1.65 -13.48 21.14
CA MET A 361 -0.94 -12.22 20.97
C MET A 361 -1.68 -11.05 21.64
N LEU A 362 -2.80 -11.31 22.33
CA LEU A 362 -3.67 -10.30 22.89
C LEU A 362 -3.62 -10.30 24.42
N ALA A 363 -3.47 -9.12 24.99
CA ALA A 363 -3.67 -8.87 26.41
C ALA A 363 -5.00 -8.15 26.62
N SER A 364 -5.70 -8.45 27.72
CA SER A 364 -6.87 -7.66 28.12
C SER A 364 -6.45 -6.21 28.35
N TYR A 365 -7.25 -5.28 27.83
CA TYR A 365 -7.01 -3.86 28.05
C TYR A 365 -7.18 -3.52 29.54
N VAL A 366 -6.21 -2.80 30.08
CA VAL A 366 -6.25 -2.22 31.43
C VAL A 366 -6.16 -0.72 31.25
N ALA A 367 -7.18 0.00 31.73
CA ALA A 367 -7.25 1.44 31.62
C ALA A 367 -6.04 2.09 32.28
N SER A 368 -5.41 3.01 31.57
CA SER A 368 -4.37 3.88 32.11
C SER A 368 -4.95 5.29 32.31
N GLU A 369 -4.24 6.13 33.06
CA GLU A 369 -4.61 7.54 33.15
C GLU A 369 -4.61 8.15 31.74
N PRO A 370 -5.72 8.80 31.31
CA PRO A 370 -5.78 9.44 30.01
C PRO A 370 -4.66 10.46 29.92
N LYS A 371 -3.77 10.30 28.93
CA LYS A 371 -2.82 11.36 28.64
C LYS A 371 -3.61 12.56 28.14
N PRO A 372 -3.39 13.78 28.69
CA PRO A 372 -4.06 14.96 28.18
C PRO A 372 -3.83 15.08 26.67
N VAL A 373 -4.86 15.51 25.93
CA VAL A 373 -4.73 15.76 24.50
C VAL A 373 -3.66 16.84 24.34
N ASP A 374 -2.53 16.42 23.79
CA ASP A 374 -1.42 17.31 23.54
C ASP A 374 -1.82 18.30 22.44
N GLU A 375 -1.93 19.58 22.79
CA GLU A 375 -2.22 20.67 21.85
C GLU A 375 -1.22 20.65 20.67
N ALA A 376 0.03 20.22 20.91
CA ALA A 376 1.03 20.07 19.86
C ALA A 376 0.68 18.96 18.86
N VAL A 377 0.01 17.88 19.28
CA VAL A 377 -0.48 16.82 18.38
C VAL A 377 -1.63 17.34 17.53
N ALA A 378 -2.56 18.10 18.11
CA ALA A 378 -3.66 18.70 17.35
C ALA A 378 -3.16 19.75 16.33
N ALA A 379 -2.23 20.63 16.76
CA ALA A 379 -1.58 21.59 15.88
C ALA A 379 -0.75 20.91 14.78
N GLY A 380 -0.03 19.84 15.10
CA GLY A 380 0.70 19.03 14.12
C GLY A 380 -0.22 18.45 13.05
N ARG A 381 -1.40 17.94 13.42
CA ARG A 381 -2.42 17.47 12.45
C ARG A 381 -2.97 18.62 11.59
N ALA A 382 -3.12 19.81 12.15
CA ALA A 382 -3.54 20.98 11.39
C ALA A 382 -2.49 21.38 10.34
N LEU A 383 -1.20 21.33 10.70
CA LEU A 383 -0.08 21.56 9.76
C LEU A 383 -0.03 20.51 8.64
N GLU A 384 -0.25 19.23 8.95
CA GLU A 384 -0.41 18.18 7.92
C GLU A 384 -1.58 18.49 6.97
N GLY A 385 -2.69 19.03 7.50
CA GLY A 385 -3.80 19.51 6.70
C GLY A 385 -3.41 20.60 5.69
N VAL A 386 -2.55 21.55 6.10
CA VAL A 386 -1.99 22.59 5.22
C VAL A 386 -1.14 21.99 4.11
N LEU A 387 -0.30 20.99 4.42
CA LEU A 387 0.49 20.28 3.41
C LEU A 387 -0.40 19.59 2.36
N PHE A 388 -1.46 18.91 2.80
CA PHE A 388 -2.42 18.28 1.87
C PHE A 388 -3.13 19.30 0.98
N ASP A 389 -3.44 20.48 1.52
CA ASP A 389 -4.07 21.56 0.76
C ASP A 389 -3.14 22.16 -0.30
N ILE A 390 -1.89 22.42 0.06
CA ILE A 390 -0.90 22.95 -0.88
C ILE A 390 -0.60 21.93 -1.98
N ALA A 391 -0.27 20.69 -1.62
CA ALA A 391 0.08 19.64 -2.58
C ALA A 391 -1.12 19.21 -3.43
N GLY A 392 -2.33 19.19 -2.86
CA GLY A 392 -3.55 18.77 -3.55
C GLY A 392 -4.27 19.87 -4.34
N GLY A 393 -3.92 21.14 -4.12
CA GLY A 393 -4.64 22.29 -4.67
C GLY A 393 -4.32 22.61 -6.13
N SER A 394 -3.05 22.46 -6.54
CA SER A 394 -2.58 22.69 -7.91
C SER A 394 -1.45 21.74 -8.25
N PRO A 395 -1.35 21.27 -9.50
CA PRO A 395 -0.13 20.62 -9.96
C PRO A 395 1.03 21.62 -9.92
N PHE A 396 2.16 21.16 -9.39
CA PHE A 396 3.46 21.82 -9.51
C PHE A 396 4.11 21.39 -10.82
N ARG A 397 4.81 22.34 -11.46
CA ARG A 397 5.58 22.10 -12.69
C ARG A 397 6.95 22.68 -12.53
N THR A 398 7.96 21.92 -12.90
CA THR A 398 9.34 22.39 -12.98
C THR A 398 9.74 22.48 -14.44
N VAL A 399 9.77 23.70 -14.97
CA VAL A 399 10.21 23.98 -16.34
C VAL A 399 11.73 24.10 -16.33
N VAL A 400 12.41 23.33 -17.17
CA VAL A 400 13.87 23.35 -17.26
C VAL A 400 14.33 23.91 -18.61
N ALA A 401 15.47 24.59 -18.60
CA ALA A 401 16.10 25.14 -19.79
C ALA A 401 17.60 24.84 -19.78
N GLU A 402 18.14 24.59 -20.97
CA GLU A 402 19.58 24.43 -21.17
C GLU A 402 20.25 25.81 -21.24
N GLU A 403 21.31 25.98 -20.47
CA GLU A 403 22.17 27.17 -20.44
C GLU A 403 23.64 26.76 -20.60
N VAL A 404 24.52 27.75 -20.77
CA VAL A 404 25.96 27.51 -21.03
C VAL A 404 26.62 26.68 -19.91
N ASP A 405 26.18 26.89 -18.67
CA ASP A 405 26.78 26.29 -17.46
C ASP A 405 25.91 25.14 -16.86
N GLY A 406 24.97 24.59 -17.63
CA GLY A 406 24.13 23.46 -17.21
C GLY A 406 22.64 23.69 -17.46
N TRP A 407 21.80 23.24 -16.53
CA TRP A 407 20.35 23.31 -16.65
C TRP A 407 19.76 24.17 -15.55
N THR A 408 19.07 25.25 -15.92
CA THR A 408 18.25 26.02 -14.97
C THR A 408 16.86 25.42 -14.87
N SER A 409 16.19 25.66 -13.73
CA SER A 409 14.85 25.16 -13.49
C SER A 409 13.99 26.20 -12.78
N ARG A 410 12.70 26.21 -13.10
CA ARG A 410 11.72 27.14 -12.53
C ARG A 410 10.49 26.37 -12.07
N VAL A 411 10.24 26.38 -10.76
CA VAL A 411 9.09 25.73 -10.15
C VAL A 411 7.90 26.68 -10.19
N THR A 412 6.77 26.22 -10.73
CA THR A 412 5.56 27.03 -10.94
C THR A 412 4.27 26.28 -10.61
N THR A 413 3.20 27.02 -10.34
CA THR A 413 1.82 26.49 -10.24
C THR A 413 0.86 27.25 -11.14
N ASP A 414 -0.16 26.55 -11.65
CA ASP A 414 -1.18 27.14 -12.52
C ASP A 414 -2.23 27.96 -11.75
N THR A 415 -2.41 27.67 -10.46
CA THR A 415 -3.27 28.45 -9.57
C THR A 415 -2.49 29.02 -8.40
N VAL A 416 -3.10 29.98 -7.73
CA VAL A 416 -2.57 30.51 -6.47
C VAL A 416 -2.60 29.43 -5.39
N LEU A 417 -1.66 29.50 -4.46
CA LEU A 417 -1.64 28.66 -3.28
C LEU A 417 -2.88 28.92 -2.41
N PRO A 418 -3.41 27.87 -1.75
CA PRO A 418 -4.53 28.03 -0.83
C PRO A 418 -4.15 28.98 0.31
N HIS A 419 -5.15 29.58 0.93
CA HIS A 419 -4.93 30.35 2.15
C HIS A 419 -4.54 29.40 3.30
N PHE A 420 -3.49 29.75 4.02
CA PHE A 420 -3.06 29.13 5.27
C PHE A 420 -2.78 30.22 6.30
N PRO A 421 -2.79 29.91 7.61
CA PRO A 421 -2.68 30.92 8.66
C PRO A 421 -1.42 31.79 8.48
N GLU A 422 -1.52 33.11 8.73
CA GLU A 422 -0.38 34.03 8.56
C GLU A 422 0.84 33.68 9.43
N ALA A 423 0.60 33.03 10.58
CA ALA A 423 1.65 32.54 11.47
C ALA A 423 2.28 31.21 11.00
N THR A 424 1.98 30.73 9.79
CA THR A 424 2.53 29.51 9.21
C THR A 424 3.56 29.85 8.13
N ASP A 425 4.82 29.52 8.41
CA ASP A 425 5.90 29.63 7.44
C ASP A 425 5.87 28.41 6.51
N VAL A 426 5.84 28.65 5.20
CA VAL A 426 5.84 27.61 4.18
C VAL A 426 7.06 27.78 3.28
N THR A 427 7.80 26.70 3.07
CA THR A 427 8.97 26.69 2.18
C THR A 427 8.96 25.50 1.23
N ILE A 428 9.57 25.67 0.06
CA ILE A 428 9.85 24.62 -0.90
C ILE A 428 11.36 24.48 -1.15
N ALA A 429 11.83 23.26 -1.39
CA ALA A 429 13.22 22.99 -1.77
C ALA A 429 13.30 21.78 -2.70
N PRO A 430 14.31 21.65 -3.57
CA PRO A 430 14.56 20.39 -4.27
C PRO A 430 14.88 19.28 -3.25
N HIS A 431 14.30 18.09 -3.39
CA HIS A 431 14.49 17.00 -2.42
C HIS A 431 15.96 16.56 -2.30
N ASN A 432 16.71 16.60 -3.40
CA ASN A 432 18.14 16.31 -3.41
C ASN A 432 19.02 17.46 -2.85
N ARG A 433 18.44 18.66 -2.61
CA ARG A 433 19.10 19.87 -2.10
C ARG A 433 18.26 20.58 -1.05
N GLN A 434 17.92 19.88 0.04
CA GLN A 434 16.99 20.38 1.07
C GLN A 434 17.41 21.67 1.78
N ALA A 435 18.67 22.09 1.65
CA ALA A 435 19.17 23.36 2.19
C ALA A 435 18.82 24.58 1.29
N GLU A 436 18.51 24.35 0.01
CA GLU A 436 18.08 25.39 -0.95
C GLU A 436 16.58 25.67 -0.74
N THR A 437 16.23 26.36 0.34
CA THR A 437 14.82 26.63 0.70
C THR A 437 14.33 27.98 0.18
N TYR A 438 13.13 27.99 -0.40
CA TYR A 438 12.47 29.17 -0.94
C TYR A 438 11.11 29.37 -0.24
N PRO A 439 10.77 30.58 0.23
CA PRO A 439 9.50 30.83 0.90
C PRO A 439 8.34 30.83 -0.10
N LEU A 440 7.19 30.33 0.33
CA LEU A 440 5.93 30.40 -0.38
C LEU A 440 4.96 31.34 0.34
N ARG A 441 4.04 31.95 -0.41
CA ARG A 441 3.06 32.90 0.11
C ARG A 441 1.64 32.47 -0.22
N PRO A 442 0.69 32.55 0.74
CA PRO A 442 -0.70 32.19 0.47
C PRO A 442 -1.32 33.17 -0.52
N GLY A 443 -2.17 32.70 -1.43
CA GLY A 443 -2.82 33.56 -2.43
C GLY A 443 -1.92 34.01 -3.58
N GLU A 444 -0.65 33.59 -3.62
CA GLU A 444 0.26 33.81 -4.74
C GLU A 444 0.48 32.52 -5.54
N ARG A 445 0.80 32.65 -6.83
CA ARG A 445 1.30 31.51 -7.61
C ARG A 445 2.72 31.21 -7.18
N VAL A 446 3.10 29.93 -7.20
CA VAL A 446 4.50 29.57 -7.04
C VAL A 446 5.26 30.04 -8.27
N ASP A 447 6.36 30.74 -8.06
CA ASP A 447 7.30 31.14 -9.10
C ASP A 447 8.72 31.22 -8.53
N VAL A 448 9.41 30.08 -8.49
CA VAL A 448 10.73 29.94 -7.86
C VAL A 448 11.77 29.56 -8.90
N ALA A 449 12.78 30.42 -9.07
CA ALA A 449 13.95 30.12 -9.90
C ALA A 449 15.01 29.36 -9.10
N LEU A 450 15.41 28.21 -9.62
CA LEU A 450 16.44 27.36 -9.06
C LEU A 450 17.77 27.52 -9.85
N PRO A 451 18.93 27.52 -9.19
CA PRO A 451 20.24 27.66 -9.84
C PRO A 451 20.52 26.58 -10.89
N ALA A 452 21.37 26.94 -11.86
CA ALA A 452 21.90 26.03 -12.87
C ALA A 452 22.58 24.82 -12.24
N ARG A 453 22.38 23.63 -12.83
CA ARG A 453 22.90 22.35 -12.31
C ARG A 453 23.09 21.31 -13.40
N ASP A 454 23.79 20.23 -13.05
CA ASP A 454 23.96 19.08 -13.93
C ASP A 454 22.61 18.44 -14.29
N LEU A 455 22.53 17.87 -15.49
CA LEU A 455 21.34 17.17 -15.99
C LEU A 455 20.85 16.07 -15.03
N ALA A 456 21.77 15.34 -14.39
CA ALA A 456 21.45 14.27 -13.44
C ALA A 456 20.94 14.78 -12.07
N ASP A 457 21.13 16.07 -11.78
CA ASP A 457 20.69 16.70 -10.53
C ASP A 457 19.31 17.37 -10.66
N LEU A 458 18.72 17.39 -11.87
CA LEU A 458 17.33 17.78 -12.08
C LEU A 458 16.40 16.71 -11.47
N THR A 459 15.44 17.15 -10.65
CA THR A 459 14.49 16.28 -9.97
C THR A 459 13.12 16.94 -9.93
N PRO A 460 12.02 16.17 -10.12
CA PRO A 460 10.68 16.65 -9.85
C PRO A 460 10.29 16.52 -8.37
N PHE A 461 11.11 15.83 -7.56
CA PHE A 461 10.81 15.67 -6.15
C PHE A 461 11.17 16.95 -5.41
N LEU A 462 10.15 17.63 -4.89
CA LEU A 462 10.31 18.85 -4.09
C LEU A 462 9.86 18.56 -2.66
N ARG A 463 10.59 19.10 -1.69
CA ARG A 463 10.25 19.07 -0.28
C ARG A 463 9.42 20.30 0.05
N LEU A 464 8.19 20.10 0.51
CA LEU A 464 7.37 21.12 1.13
C LEU A 464 7.53 21.03 2.64
N THR A 465 7.76 22.17 3.29
CA THR A 465 7.87 22.27 4.75
C THR A 465 6.96 23.36 5.27
N VAL A 466 6.20 23.06 6.31
CA VAL A 466 5.36 24.00 7.05
C VAL A 466 5.87 24.09 8.48
N ARG A 467 5.97 25.31 9.01
CA ARG A 467 6.39 25.58 10.38
C ARG A 467 5.41 26.53 11.05
N GLN A 468 5.11 26.27 12.31
CA GLN A 468 4.33 27.18 13.14
C GLN A 468 4.82 27.10 14.58
N THR A 469 4.88 28.25 15.25
CA THR A 469 5.18 28.31 16.68
C THR A 469 3.89 28.21 17.48
N VAL A 470 3.79 27.22 18.36
CA VAL A 470 2.65 27.01 19.27
C VAL A 470 3.18 26.93 20.68
N ASN A 471 2.66 27.78 21.59
CA ASN A 471 3.09 27.85 22.99
C ASN A 471 4.61 28.02 23.18
N GLY A 472 5.29 28.66 22.23
CA GLY A 472 6.75 28.86 22.25
C GLY A 472 7.57 27.72 21.67
N GLU A 473 6.94 26.61 21.28
CA GLU A 473 7.59 25.49 20.60
C GLU A 473 7.37 25.57 19.08
N VAL A 474 8.42 25.30 18.30
CA VAL A 474 8.34 25.27 16.84
C VAL A 474 7.91 23.88 16.40
N LEU A 475 6.71 23.80 15.82
CA LEU A 475 6.20 22.59 15.17
C LEU A 475 6.56 22.65 13.69
N GLU A 476 7.26 21.62 13.20
CA GLU A 476 7.57 21.43 11.79
C GLU A 476 6.88 20.17 11.26
N ARG A 477 6.32 20.27 10.05
CA ARG A 477 5.91 19.13 9.23
C ARG A 477 6.44 19.30 7.82
N SER A 478 6.76 18.20 7.18
CA SER A 478 7.24 18.20 5.80
C SER A 478 6.76 16.98 5.04
N THR A 479 6.68 17.14 3.72
CA THR A 479 6.31 16.09 2.77
C THR A 479 7.05 16.30 1.47
N ILE A 480 7.16 15.24 0.68
CA ILE A 480 7.62 15.33 -0.71
C ILE A 480 6.40 15.47 -1.62
N ILE A 481 6.55 16.30 -2.65
CA ILE A 481 5.66 16.33 -3.80
C ILE A 481 6.42 15.85 -5.02
N CYS A 482 5.73 15.16 -5.92
CA CYS A 482 6.24 14.75 -7.22
C CYS A 482 5.67 15.71 -8.26
N ASP A 483 6.47 16.71 -8.65
CA ASP A 483 6.10 17.65 -9.71
C ASP A 483 6.22 17.00 -11.10
N ARG A 484 5.94 17.80 -12.14
CA ARG A 484 6.26 17.44 -13.53
C ARG A 484 7.49 18.21 -14.01
N LEU A 485 8.54 17.50 -14.42
CA LEU A 485 9.63 18.07 -15.20
C LEU A 485 9.21 18.32 -16.66
N GLU A 486 9.21 19.57 -17.09
CA GLU A 486 8.91 20.01 -18.45
C GLU A 486 10.16 20.55 -19.13
N GLY A 487 10.43 20.13 -20.38
CA GLY A 487 11.62 20.54 -21.12
C GLY A 487 12.88 19.71 -20.84
N ALA A 488 12.83 18.77 -19.89
CA ALA A 488 13.96 17.91 -19.58
C ALA A 488 14.24 16.93 -20.74
N PRO A 489 15.51 16.73 -21.14
CA PRO A 489 15.87 15.75 -22.16
C PRO A 489 15.42 14.34 -21.80
N SER A 490 14.88 13.61 -22.78
CA SER A 490 14.50 12.19 -22.61
C SER A 490 15.67 11.28 -22.23
N ALA A 491 16.90 11.71 -22.54
CA ALA A 491 18.14 11.03 -22.21
C ALA A 491 18.66 11.32 -20.79
N ARG A 492 17.95 12.10 -19.94
CA ARG A 492 18.38 12.41 -18.56
C ARG A 492 18.64 11.18 -17.70
N PHE A 493 17.94 10.08 -17.98
CA PHE A 493 18.18 8.82 -17.29
C PHE A 493 19.59 8.26 -17.56
N ASP A 494 20.11 8.37 -18.78
CA ASP A 494 21.39 7.75 -19.15
C ASP A 494 22.58 8.25 -18.30
N PRO A 495 22.79 9.56 -18.05
CA PRO A 495 23.84 10.02 -17.14
C PRO A 495 23.56 9.67 -15.68
N ILE A 496 22.30 9.57 -15.25
CA ILE A 496 21.94 9.06 -13.91
C ILE A 496 22.38 7.61 -13.76
N LEU A 497 22.07 6.78 -14.75
CA LEU A 497 22.47 5.37 -14.78
C LEU A 497 24.00 5.23 -14.85
N ALA A 498 24.65 6.02 -15.71
CA ALA A 498 26.10 6.04 -15.82
C ALA A 498 26.76 6.40 -14.48
N ARG A 499 26.25 7.38 -13.73
CA ARG A 499 26.75 7.74 -12.39
C ARG A 499 26.64 6.57 -11.39
N GLN A 500 25.54 5.83 -11.43
CA GLN A 500 25.32 4.67 -10.57
C GLN A 500 26.24 3.48 -10.93
N ILE A 501 26.53 3.29 -12.21
CA ILE A 501 27.47 2.24 -12.69
C ILE A 501 28.93 2.64 -12.46
N ALA A 502 29.26 3.90 -12.76
CA ALA A 502 30.62 4.43 -12.76
C ALA A 502 31.18 4.68 -11.36
N THR A 503 30.38 4.59 -10.29
CA THR A 503 30.86 4.66 -8.91
C THR A 503 31.50 3.31 -8.53
N PRO A 504 32.84 3.14 -8.66
CA PRO A 504 33.51 1.92 -8.30
C PRO A 504 33.69 1.90 -6.78
N CYS A 505 33.98 0.73 -6.21
CA CYS A 505 34.27 0.55 -4.79
C CYS A 505 35.42 1.46 -4.31
N GLY A 506 35.10 2.65 -3.79
CA GLY A 506 36.08 3.56 -3.20
C GLY A 506 35.66 5.02 -3.37
N CYS A 507 35.57 5.73 -2.24
CA CYS A 507 35.30 7.17 -2.13
C CYS A 507 33.84 7.64 -2.16
N SER A 508 33.03 7.15 -1.20
CA SER A 508 31.98 7.90 -0.48
C SER A 508 31.25 6.94 0.50
N PRO A 509 31.32 7.10 1.84
CA PRO A 509 30.79 6.07 2.75
C PRO A 509 29.26 6.00 2.87
N SER A 510 28.48 6.98 2.37
CA SER A 510 27.07 7.10 2.75
C SER A 510 26.04 6.64 1.70
N SER A 511 26.35 6.67 0.40
CA SER A 511 25.36 6.35 -0.65
C SER A 511 25.62 5.02 -1.38
N SER A 512 26.88 4.70 -1.70
CA SER A 512 27.22 3.50 -2.49
C SER A 512 27.15 2.18 -1.70
N ALA A 513 27.32 2.23 -0.37
CA ALA A 513 27.12 1.08 0.51
C ALA A 513 25.64 0.69 0.61
N SER A 514 24.73 1.67 0.52
CA SER A 514 23.29 1.46 0.62
C SER A 514 22.72 0.80 -0.64
N PHE A 515 23.10 1.25 -1.84
CA PHE A 515 22.60 0.63 -3.08
C PHE A 515 23.06 -0.82 -3.24
N ARG A 516 24.37 -1.13 -3.13
CA ARG A 516 24.81 -2.53 -3.21
C ARG A 516 24.23 -3.35 -2.05
N GLY A 517 24.12 -2.80 -0.85
CA GLY A 517 23.53 -3.49 0.29
C GLY A 517 22.05 -3.83 0.08
N ALA A 518 21.21 -2.84 -0.25
CA ALA A 518 19.77 -2.98 -0.40
C ALA A 518 19.37 -3.63 -1.73
N ALA A 519 19.99 -3.25 -2.84
CA ALA A 519 19.76 -3.87 -4.14
C ALA A 519 20.26 -5.31 -4.16
N THR A 520 21.47 -5.60 -3.65
CA THR A 520 21.91 -7.00 -3.57
C THR A 520 21.06 -7.78 -2.56
N LYS A 521 20.67 -7.23 -1.41
CA LYS A 521 19.77 -7.94 -0.47
C LYS A 521 18.40 -8.21 -1.07
N VAL A 522 17.80 -7.27 -1.80
CA VAL A 522 16.48 -7.46 -2.40
C VAL A 522 16.55 -8.28 -3.68
N LEU A 523 17.56 -8.12 -4.52
CA LEU A 523 17.82 -9.02 -5.64
C LEU A 523 18.08 -10.44 -5.11
N TRP A 524 18.88 -10.62 -4.06
CA TRP A 524 19.15 -11.92 -3.43
C TRP A 524 17.91 -12.53 -2.76
N SER A 525 17.10 -11.71 -2.08
CA SER A 525 15.83 -12.15 -1.50
C SER A 525 14.81 -12.52 -2.60
N ALA A 526 14.75 -11.73 -3.67
CA ALA A 526 13.88 -11.96 -4.83
C ALA A 526 14.30 -13.21 -5.63
N MET A 527 15.60 -13.49 -5.74
CA MET A 527 16.14 -14.69 -6.40
C MET A 527 15.87 -16.00 -5.62
N GLY A 528 15.56 -15.92 -4.32
CA GLY A 528 15.17 -17.07 -3.50
C GLY A 528 16.32 -18.03 -3.16
N ARG A 529 16.33 -18.55 -1.93
CA ARG A 529 17.30 -19.57 -1.51
C ARG A 529 16.99 -20.91 -2.18
N GLY A 530 17.82 -21.31 -3.13
CA GLY A 530 17.99 -22.72 -3.47
C GLY A 530 18.39 -23.53 -2.22
N VAL A 531 17.77 -24.69 -2.07
CA VAL A 531 17.90 -25.64 -0.96
C VAL A 531 19.34 -25.87 -0.49
N GLY A 532 19.57 -25.62 0.81
CA GLY A 532 20.53 -26.31 1.70
C GLY A 532 21.97 -26.53 1.22
N ARG A 533 22.89 -25.63 1.58
CA ARG A 533 24.27 -26.00 1.94
C ARG A 533 24.73 -25.24 3.18
N ARG A 534 25.05 -25.98 4.24
CA ARG A 534 25.72 -25.48 5.45
C ARG A 534 27.05 -24.83 5.06
N ALA A 535 27.25 -23.58 5.43
CA ALA A 535 28.57 -22.98 5.48
C ALA A 535 29.36 -23.57 6.68
N PRO A 536 30.67 -23.82 6.55
CA PRO A 536 31.48 -24.38 7.64
C PRO A 536 31.70 -23.33 8.73
N GLY A 537 31.56 -23.77 9.99
CA GLY A 537 31.68 -22.92 11.18
C GLY A 537 33.06 -22.25 11.29
N ARG A 538 33.04 -20.95 11.58
CA ARG A 538 34.22 -20.22 12.07
C ARG A 538 34.47 -20.64 13.51
N VAL A 539 35.57 -21.35 13.74
CA VAL A 539 36.11 -21.62 15.08
C VAL A 539 36.79 -20.34 15.57
N SER A 540 36.29 -19.78 16.67
CA SER A 540 36.90 -18.70 17.42
C SER A 540 38.13 -19.21 18.17
N SER A 541 39.32 -18.73 17.82
CA SER A 541 40.55 -18.96 18.57
C SER A 541 40.76 -17.86 19.61
N SER A 542 40.51 -18.16 20.89
CA SER A 542 40.97 -17.34 22.02
C SER A 542 42.38 -17.79 22.43
N CYS A 543 43.33 -16.85 22.38
CA CYS A 543 44.68 -16.99 22.93
C CYS A 543 44.67 -17.12 24.45
N SER A 544 45.34 -18.14 24.99
CA SER A 544 45.99 -18.08 26.29
C SER A 544 47.27 -18.92 26.29
N ARG A 545 48.29 -18.33 26.90
CA ARG A 545 49.72 -18.66 26.85
C ARG A 545 50.11 -19.81 27.81
N VAL A 546 50.85 -20.80 27.25
CA VAL A 546 52.17 -21.32 27.72
C VAL A 546 52.15 -22.46 28.80
N PRO A 547 53.13 -23.40 28.87
CA PRO A 547 54.24 -23.78 27.98
C PRO A 547 54.29 -25.27 27.51
N CYS A 548 55.03 -25.47 26.42
CA CYS A 548 55.78 -26.68 25.96
C CYS A 548 56.34 -27.60 27.09
N PRO A 549 56.67 -28.90 26.83
CA PRO A 549 57.56 -29.24 25.71
C PRO A 549 57.48 -30.66 25.08
N ARG A 550 58.26 -30.83 23.99
CA ARG A 550 58.85 -32.06 23.41
C ARG A 550 58.02 -32.88 22.40
N THR A 551 58.27 -32.61 21.12
CA THR A 551 58.50 -33.62 20.06
C THR A 551 59.86 -34.32 20.31
N PRO A 552 60.15 -35.56 19.82
CA PRO A 552 59.96 -36.05 18.44
C PRO A 552 59.37 -37.48 18.41
N ASN A 553 59.12 -38.20 17.32
CA ASN A 553 59.75 -38.25 16.02
C ASN A 553 58.87 -39.05 15.04
N ARG A 554 59.20 -38.88 13.76
CA ARG A 554 58.67 -39.54 12.58
C ARG A 554 58.57 -41.08 12.67
N SER A 555 57.55 -41.64 12.02
CA SER A 555 57.72 -42.80 11.15
C SER A 555 56.73 -42.75 9.98
N THR A 556 57.30 -42.84 8.78
CA THR A 556 56.64 -42.99 7.49
C THR A 556 56.89 -44.41 6.99
N THR A 557 55.85 -45.13 6.59
CA THR A 557 55.88 -46.25 5.60
C THR A 557 54.42 -46.64 5.32
N SER A 558 53.83 -46.21 4.21
CA SER A 558 53.81 -46.88 2.90
C SER A 558 53.17 -48.28 2.91
N ARG A 559 52.02 -48.44 2.25
CA ARG A 559 51.83 -49.16 0.96
C ARG A 559 50.42 -49.73 0.81
N ARG A 560 49.83 -49.43 -0.37
CA ARG A 560 49.13 -50.33 -1.33
C ARG A 560 47.86 -51.03 -0.83
N SER A 561 46.75 -51.15 -1.57
CA SER A 561 46.59 -51.28 -3.03
C SER A 561 45.10 -51.22 -3.43
N SER A 562 44.85 -50.69 -4.65
CA SER A 562 43.95 -51.15 -5.75
C SER A 562 42.49 -51.52 -5.42
N SER A 563 41.42 -51.07 -6.09
CA SER A 563 41.05 -51.04 -7.55
C SER A 563 39.56 -51.49 -7.57
N SER A 564 38.59 -50.64 -7.89
CA SER A 564 38.00 -50.33 -9.23
C SER A 564 36.92 -51.30 -9.73
N CYS A 565 35.83 -50.71 -10.27
CA CYS A 565 34.76 -51.25 -11.13
C CYS A 565 33.79 -52.26 -10.49
N GLY A 566 32.49 -52.30 -10.80
CA GLY A 566 31.64 -51.61 -11.78
C GLY A 566 30.32 -52.41 -11.95
N SER A 567 29.38 -51.85 -12.73
CA SER A 567 28.23 -52.47 -13.45
C SER A 567 26.90 -52.85 -12.73
N ARG A 568 25.81 -52.47 -13.45
CA ARG A 568 24.36 -52.84 -13.42
C ARG A 568 24.12 -54.35 -13.75
N PRO A 569 22.91 -54.95 -14.08
CA PRO A 569 21.54 -54.41 -14.38
C PRO A 569 20.28 -55.31 -14.04
N VAL A 570 19.10 -54.93 -14.61
CA VAL A 570 17.85 -55.71 -14.98
C VAL A 570 16.74 -55.87 -13.90
N GLY A 571 15.40 -55.85 -14.13
CA GLY A 571 14.50 -55.89 -15.31
C GLY A 571 13.04 -55.43 -14.99
N GLU A 572 12.20 -55.06 -16.00
CA GLU A 572 11.04 -55.80 -16.59
C GLU A 572 9.78 -55.95 -15.67
N LEU A 573 8.49 -55.83 -16.06
CA LEU A 573 7.74 -56.27 -17.25
C LEU A 573 6.25 -55.78 -17.22
N CYS A 574 5.63 -55.64 -18.42
CA CYS A 574 4.22 -55.88 -18.84
C CYS A 574 3.01 -55.05 -18.30
N SER A 575 1.87 -54.84 -18.99
CA SER A 575 1.40 -54.76 -20.41
C SER A 575 -0.15 -54.69 -20.43
N ARG A 576 -0.74 -54.33 -21.61
CA ARG A 576 -2.15 -54.47 -22.12
C ARG A 576 -3.00 -53.17 -22.11
N ARG A 577 -3.35 -52.56 -23.28
CA ARG A 577 -4.28 -52.89 -24.42
C ARG A 577 -5.78 -52.82 -24.02
N VAL A 578 -6.79 -52.40 -24.80
CA VAL A 578 -7.06 -51.77 -26.13
C VAL A 578 -8.60 -51.54 -26.19
N GLY A 579 -9.08 -50.56 -26.97
CA GLY A 579 -10.39 -50.60 -27.71
C GLY A 579 -11.48 -49.64 -27.21
N MET A 580 -11.90 -48.59 -27.95
CA MET A 580 -12.68 -48.49 -29.21
C MET A 580 -14.21 -48.37 -29.04
N THR A 581 -14.74 -47.32 -29.70
CA THR A 581 -16.03 -47.15 -30.42
C THR A 581 -17.36 -46.77 -29.74
N SER A 582 -17.99 -45.74 -30.34
CA SER A 582 -19.43 -45.45 -30.57
C SER A 582 -20.35 -45.28 -29.35
N GLY A 583 -21.22 -44.28 -29.21
CA GLY A 583 -22.02 -43.53 -30.18
C GLY A 583 -23.50 -43.78 -29.86
N SER A 584 -24.28 -42.74 -29.52
CA SER A 584 -25.74 -42.60 -29.76
C SER A 584 -26.38 -41.49 -28.91
N GLN A 585 -27.21 -40.67 -29.58
CA GLN A 585 -28.25 -39.83 -28.99
C GLN A 585 -29.39 -40.71 -28.43
N PRO A 586 -30.35 -40.14 -27.67
CA PRO A 586 -31.64 -39.85 -28.33
C PRO A 586 -32.43 -38.61 -27.84
N SER A 587 -33.14 -38.03 -28.81
CA SER A 587 -34.53 -37.53 -28.85
C SER A 587 -35.15 -36.62 -27.77
N ARG A 588 -35.63 -35.47 -28.31
CA ARG A 588 -36.79 -34.61 -28.00
C ARG A 588 -37.96 -35.19 -27.19
N ARG A 589 -38.56 -34.34 -26.35
CA ARG A 589 -40.02 -34.21 -26.18
C ARG A 589 -40.45 -32.75 -25.97
N ASP A 590 -41.54 -32.38 -26.64
CA ASP A 590 -42.27 -31.13 -26.60
C ASP A 590 -43.03 -30.92 -25.28
N ALA A 591 -43.20 -29.66 -24.86
CA ALA A 591 -44.42 -29.17 -24.21
C ALA A 591 -44.56 -27.65 -24.43
N ARG A 592 -45.69 -27.26 -25.04
CA ARG A 592 -46.17 -25.87 -25.20
C ARG A 592 -46.82 -25.40 -23.90
N CYS A 593 -46.68 -24.11 -23.57
CA CYS A 593 -47.77 -23.30 -23.02
C CYS A 593 -47.47 -21.79 -23.11
N SER A 594 -48.25 -21.12 -23.96
CA SER A 594 -48.89 -19.80 -23.81
C SER A 594 -48.24 -18.63 -23.05
N ARG A 595 -47.97 -17.57 -23.83
CA ARG A 595 -47.88 -16.11 -23.59
C ARG A 595 -48.98 -15.51 -22.67
N PRO A 596 -48.91 -14.23 -22.17
CA PRO A 596 -48.34 -13.07 -22.89
C PRO A 596 -47.54 -12.02 -22.09
N ALA A 597 -46.94 -11.13 -22.91
CA ALA A 597 -46.18 -9.95 -22.58
C ALA A 597 -47.05 -8.83 -21.97
N HIS A 598 -46.43 -8.00 -21.13
CA HIS A 598 -46.95 -6.69 -20.74
C HIS A 598 -45.94 -5.60 -21.10
N ASP A 599 -46.35 -4.76 -22.05
CA ASP A 599 -45.85 -3.41 -22.31
C ASP A 599 -46.22 -2.46 -21.17
N TRP A 600 -45.26 -1.64 -20.72
CA TRP A 600 -45.50 -0.33 -20.08
C TRP A 600 -44.34 0.59 -20.51
N ALA A 601 -44.51 1.42 -21.53
CA ALA A 601 -45.10 2.76 -21.50
C ALA A 601 -44.22 3.81 -20.80
N VAL A 602 -43.50 4.56 -21.65
CA VAL A 602 -42.87 5.86 -21.38
C VAL A 602 -43.94 6.94 -21.18
N PRO A 603 -43.80 7.88 -20.24
CA PRO A 603 -44.49 9.16 -20.34
C PRO A 603 -43.55 10.27 -20.79
N ARG A 604 -43.99 11.00 -21.82
CA ARG A 604 -43.44 12.28 -22.30
C ARG A 604 -44.56 13.34 -22.20
N ARG A 605 -44.14 14.56 -21.82
CA ARG A 605 -44.76 15.92 -22.02
C ARG A 605 -45.79 16.42 -20.98
N PRO A 606 -46.11 17.75 -20.93
CA PRO A 606 -45.60 18.93 -21.68
C PRO A 606 -45.26 20.21 -20.85
N HIS A 607 -44.85 21.24 -21.60
CA HIS A 607 -44.58 22.67 -21.32
C HIS A 607 -45.67 23.53 -20.63
N SER A 608 -45.23 24.58 -19.91
CA SER A 608 -45.65 26.01 -20.00
C SER A 608 -44.84 26.82 -18.96
N ALA A 609 -43.91 27.74 -19.30
CA ALA A 609 -44.07 29.12 -19.80
C ALA A 609 -44.51 30.16 -18.74
N GLU A 610 -43.80 31.31 -18.75
CA GLU A 610 -44.06 32.61 -18.08
C GLU A 610 -43.73 32.70 -16.57
N GLY A 611 -43.12 33.74 -16.01
CA GLY A 611 -42.63 35.03 -16.50
C GLY A 611 -41.91 35.78 -15.37
N LEU A 612 -40.92 36.62 -15.72
CA LEU A 612 -40.33 37.65 -14.85
C LEU A 612 -41.37 38.74 -14.51
N PRO A 613 -41.23 39.46 -13.37
CA PRO A 613 -40.50 40.72 -13.43
C PRO A 613 -39.63 41.04 -12.21
N ALA A 614 -38.64 41.89 -12.45
CA ALA A 614 -37.85 42.63 -11.46
C ALA A 614 -38.68 43.75 -10.80
N ARG A 615 -38.33 44.12 -9.56
CA ARG A 615 -38.17 45.52 -9.09
C ARG A 615 -37.68 45.61 -7.63
N ASP A 616 -36.54 46.29 -7.48
CA ASP A 616 -36.19 47.37 -6.55
C ASP A 616 -36.52 47.32 -5.04
N GLY A 617 -35.44 47.44 -4.25
CA GLY A 617 -35.28 48.62 -3.37
C GLY A 617 -35.44 48.40 -1.86
N GLY A 618 -34.43 48.80 -1.08
CA GLY A 618 -34.63 49.20 0.32
C GLY A 618 -33.51 48.83 1.29
N ALA A 619 -32.52 49.71 1.41
CA ALA A 619 -31.59 49.76 2.53
C ALA A 619 -32.32 50.11 3.85
N CYS A 620 -31.83 49.62 5.00
CA CYS A 620 -31.91 50.32 6.28
C CYS A 620 -30.97 49.68 7.33
N VAL A 621 -29.94 50.43 7.69
CA VAL A 621 -29.18 50.34 8.95
C VAL A 621 -29.90 51.25 9.96
N PRO A 622 -29.94 50.91 11.26
CA PRO A 622 -29.17 51.72 12.20
C PRO A 622 -28.54 50.94 13.38
N SER A 623 -27.32 51.36 13.75
CA SER A 623 -26.68 51.21 15.09
C SER A 623 -27.44 52.06 16.15
N PRO A 624 -27.01 52.24 17.43
CA PRO A 624 -25.82 51.74 18.14
C PRO A 624 -26.04 51.25 19.61
N VAL A 625 -25.02 50.55 20.17
CA VAL A 625 -24.35 50.67 21.52
C VAL A 625 -25.25 50.67 22.79
N PRO A 626 -24.89 50.03 23.93
CA PRO A 626 -23.55 49.87 24.55
C PRO A 626 -22.85 48.53 24.40
#